data_AF-A0A932HUD1-F1
#
_entry.id   AF-A0A932HUD1-F1
#
_cell.length_a   1.000
_cell.length_b   1.000
_cell.length_c   1.000
_cell.angle_alpha   90.00
_cell.angle_beta   90.00
_cell.angle_gamma   90.00
#
_symmetry.space_group_name_H-M   'P 1'
#
loop_
_entity.id
_entity.type
_entity.pdbx_description
1 polymer ?
#
loop_
_entity_poly.entity_id
_entity_poly.type
_entity_poly.pdbx_seq_one_letter_code
_entity_poly.pdbx_strand_id
1 'polypeptide(L)'
;YNPKNDLEAIRLALTPGITGTTRREGGTDFNAGAGLFFIKSIATANRDFFMIYSGPAMYKLLKRKLNTIKLHSDPFDDRHTKHNDLPFWHGTAVGIDISLDTTREFSTLLELIRKTYAEAIRERKKQRYRRPQFI
;
A
#
# COMPACT_ATOMS: atom_id res chain seq x y z
N TYR A 1 9.12 12.01 3.84
CA TYR A 1 8.88 11.90 2.39
C TYR A 1 8.38 13.23 1.87
N ASN A 2 8.64 13.58 0.62
CA ASN A 2 8.14 14.81 -0.01
C ASN A 2 7.57 14.44 -1.39
N PRO A 3 6.29 13.99 -1.48
CA PRO A 3 5.70 13.58 -2.74
C PRO A 3 5.60 14.78 -3.70
N LYS A 4 5.88 14.57 -4.98
CA LYS A 4 5.82 15.61 -6.01
C LYS A 4 4.38 15.94 -6.43
N ASN A 5 3.47 14.99 -6.26
CA ASN A 5 2.04 15.14 -6.54
C ASN A 5 1.22 14.18 -5.68
N ASP A 6 -0.11 14.34 -5.70
CA ASP A 6 -1.03 13.52 -4.91
C ASP A 6 -1.02 12.04 -5.30
N LEU A 7 -0.76 11.72 -6.58
CA LEU A 7 -0.62 10.32 -7.01
C LEU A 7 0.62 9.65 -6.40
N GLU A 8 1.73 10.37 -6.27
CA GLU A 8 2.91 9.88 -5.56
C GLU A 8 2.64 9.77 -4.06
N ALA A 9 1.88 10.71 -3.47
CA ALA A 9 1.44 10.60 -2.08
C ALA A 9 0.59 9.35 -1.84
N ILE A 10 -0.34 9.05 -2.75
CA ILE A 10 -1.13 7.80 -2.74
C ILE A 10 -0.22 6.57 -2.83
N ARG A 11 0.73 6.54 -3.79
CA ARG A 11 1.68 5.43 -3.92
C ARG A 11 2.42 5.18 -2.62
N LEU A 12 2.93 6.25 -2.00
CA LEU A 12 3.64 6.17 -0.74
C LEU A 12 2.74 5.66 0.39
N ALA A 13 1.50 6.14 0.50
CA ALA A 13 0.56 5.72 1.53
C ALA A 13 0.17 4.23 1.44
N LEU A 14 0.15 3.67 0.23
CA LEU A 14 -0.14 2.24 -0.01
C LEU A 14 1.11 1.35 0.06
N THR A 15 2.30 1.94 0.18
CA THR A 15 3.56 1.21 0.28
C THR A 15 3.79 0.77 1.73
N PRO A 16 4.17 -0.49 2.00
CA PRO A 16 4.40 -0.98 3.35
C PRO A 16 5.48 -0.16 4.07
N GLY A 17 5.22 0.10 5.35
CA GLY A 17 6.18 0.72 6.26
C GLY A 17 6.35 2.22 6.04
N ILE A 18 5.46 2.86 5.26
CA ILE A 18 5.40 4.31 5.08
C ILE A 18 4.22 4.84 5.87
N THR A 19 4.49 5.80 6.76
CA THR A 19 3.49 6.46 7.58
C THR A 19 3.63 7.98 7.49
N GLY A 20 2.50 8.68 7.60
CA GLY A 20 2.46 10.14 7.72
C GLY A 20 2.84 10.65 9.12
N THR A 21 2.89 9.78 10.13
CA THR A 21 3.09 10.19 11.54
C THR A 21 4.55 10.20 11.99
N THR A 22 5.45 9.50 11.30
CA THR A 22 6.86 9.46 11.67
C THR A 22 7.77 9.25 10.47
N ARG A 23 9.01 9.76 10.59
CA ARG A 23 10.07 9.55 9.61
C ARG A 23 10.80 8.19 9.77
N ARG A 24 10.48 7.42 10.82
CA ARG A 24 11.06 6.09 11.06
C ARG A 24 10.45 5.05 10.11
N GLU A 25 11.29 4.28 9.43
CA GLU A 25 10.84 3.17 8.57
C GLU A 25 10.14 2.10 9.40
N GLY A 26 8.95 1.69 8.98
CA GLY A 26 8.11 0.75 9.74
C GLY A 26 7.34 1.39 10.90
N GLY A 27 7.37 2.72 11.01
CA GLY A 27 6.51 3.51 11.89
C GLY A 27 6.75 3.34 13.39
N THR A 28 5.66 3.30 14.15
CA THR A 28 5.61 3.06 15.61
C THR A 28 4.82 1.78 15.89
N ASP A 29 4.88 1.27 17.12
CA ASP A 29 4.14 0.07 17.54
C ASP A 29 2.62 0.17 17.27
N PHE A 30 2.06 1.39 17.34
CA PHE A 30 0.64 1.66 17.08
C PHE A 30 0.33 2.08 15.64
N ASN A 31 1.32 2.56 14.89
CA ASN A 31 1.11 3.03 13.51
C ASN A 31 2.38 2.81 12.70
N ALA A 32 2.48 1.60 12.15
CA ALA A 32 3.65 1.10 11.46
C ALA A 32 3.69 1.51 9.96
N GLY A 33 2.71 2.27 9.47
CA GLY A 33 2.53 2.44 8.02
C GLY A 33 2.05 1.16 7.33
N ALA A 34 1.31 0.34 8.07
CA ALA A 34 0.75 -0.92 7.63
C ALA A 34 -0.72 -0.80 7.17
N GLY A 35 -1.48 0.19 7.68
CA GLY A 35 -2.93 0.26 7.55
C GLY A 35 -3.44 0.12 6.11
N LEU A 36 -3.19 1.10 5.25
CA LEU A 36 -3.71 1.06 3.87
C LEU A 36 -3.04 -0.05 3.04
N PHE A 37 -1.78 -0.39 3.30
CA PHE A 37 -1.13 -1.53 2.65
C PHE A 37 -1.83 -2.86 3.00
N PHE A 38 -2.22 -3.06 4.26
CA PHE A 38 -2.91 -4.27 4.74
C PHE A 38 -4.29 -4.36 4.11
N ILE A 39 -5.06 -3.27 4.17
CA ILE A 39 -6.40 -3.23 3.61
C ILE A 39 -6.38 -3.48 2.09
N LYS A 40 -5.47 -2.83 1.34
CA LYS A 40 -5.25 -3.11 -0.08
C LYS A 40 -4.91 -4.58 -0.32
N SER A 41 -4.02 -5.14 0.50
CA SER A 41 -3.59 -6.53 0.36
C SER A 41 -4.72 -7.54 0.63
N ILE A 42 -5.59 -7.24 1.59
CA ILE A 42 -6.80 -8.04 1.86
C ILE A 42 -7.74 -7.97 0.65
N ALA A 43 -8.00 -6.77 0.12
CA ALA A 43 -8.82 -6.60 -1.07
C ALA A 43 -8.25 -7.35 -2.29
N THR A 44 -6.92 -7.34 -2.50
CA THR A 44 -6.26 -8.11 -3.56
C THR A 44 -6.47 -9.62 -3.42
N ALA A 45 -6.41 -10.13 -2.19
CA ALA A 45 -6.58 -11.55 -1.90
C ALA A 45 -8.02 -12.01 -2.16
N ASN A 46 -8.98 -11.28 -1.61
CA ASN A 46 -10.41 -11.57 -1.68
C ASN A 46 -11.04 -11.20 -3.04
N ARG A 47 -10.35 -10.42 -3.87
CA ARG A 47 -10.88 -9.82 -5.12
C ARG A 47 -12.00 -8.80 -4.85
N ASP A 48 -11.88 -8.11 -3.73
CA ASP A 48 -12.77 -7.04 -3.31
C ASP A 48 -12.36 -5.71 -3.99
N PHE A 49 -13.21 -4.71 -3.85
CA PHE A 49 -12.93 -3.37 -4.35
C PHE A 49 -12.07 -2.58 -3.37
N PHE A 50 -11.07 -1.88 -3.91
CA PHE A 50 -10.28 -0.91 -3.17
C PHE A 50 -10.01 0.30 -4.06
N MET A 51 -10.29 1.50 -3.56
CA MET A 51 -9.97 2.74 -4.24
C MET A 51 -9.62 3.85 -3.25
N ILE A 52 -8.77 4.77 -3.70
CA ILE A 52 -8.42 5.98 -2.97
C ILE A 52 -8.43 7.16 -3.94
N TYR A 53 -9.03 8.26 -3.50
CA TYR A 53 -9.10 9.53 -4.19
C TYR A 53 -8.56 10.61 -3.26
N SER A 54 -7.59 11.39 -3.70
CA SER A 54 -7.00 12.47 -2.91
C SER A 54 -6.53 13.61 -3.81
N GLY A 55 -6.93 14.85 -3.52
CA GLY A 55 -6.62 15.97 -4.40
C GLY A 55 -7.19 15.75 -5.81
N PRO A 56 -6.40 15.86 -6.89
CA PRO A 56 -6.78 15.51 -8.26
C PRO A 56 -6.41 14.05 -8.63
N ALA A 57 -5.90 13.25 -7.69
CA ALA A 57 -5.39 11.92 -7.95
C ALA A 57 -6.33 10.81 -7.50
N MET A 58 -6.34 9.71 -8.26
CA MET A 58 -7.07 8.51 -7.91
C MET A 58 -6.24 7.26 -8.19
N TYR A 59 -6.40 6.27 -7.33
CA TYR A 59 -5.95 4.90 -7.55
C TYR A 59 -7.12 3.95 -7.30
N LYS A 60 -7.35 3.03 -8.25
CA LYS A 60 -8.35 1.97 -8.15
C LYS A 60 -7.68 0.63 -8.37
N LEU A 61 -7.78 -0.26 -7.39
CA LEU A 61 -7.34 -1.63 -7.51
C LEU A 61 -8.28 -2.39 -8.46
N LEU A 62 -7.71 -3.13 -9.41
CA LEU A 62 -8.46 -4.00 -10.30
C LEU A 62 -8.36 -5.45 -9.81
N LYS A 63 -9.46 -6.18 -9.95
CA LYS A 63 -9.52 -7.59 -9.52
C LYS A 63 -8.44 -8.43 -10.20
N ARG A 64 -7.79 -9.29 -9.44
CA ARG A 64 -6.77 -10.23 -9.91
C ARG A 64 -7.40 -11.27 -10.85
N LYS A 65 -6.69 -11.61 -11.95
CA LYS A 65 -7.15 -12.63 -12.93
C LYS A 65 -6.83 -14.07 -12.50
N LEU A 66 -5.66 -14.27 -11.86
CA LEU A 66 -5.18 -15.59 -11.46
C LEU A 66 -5.74 -16.02 -10.10
N ASN A 67 -5.62 -17.31 -9.77
CA ASN A 67 -5.98 -17.87 -8.46
C ASN A 67 -4.82 -17.81 -7.43
N THR A 68 -3.56 -17.67 -7.87
CA THR A 68 -2.39 -17.48 -6.98
C THR A 68 -2.29 -16.06 -6.42
N ILE A 69 -2.30 -15.92 -5.09
CA ILE A 69 -2.20 -14.62 -4.41
C ILE A 69 -0.74 -14.14 -4.49
N LYS A 70 -0.53 -12.95 -5.05
CA LYS A 70 0.76 -12.28 -5.06
C LYS A 70 0.55 -10.85 -4.56
N LEU A 71 1.31 -10.47 -3.54
CA LEU A 71 1.28 -9.13 -2.96
C LEU A 71 2.53 -8.37 -3.41
N HIS A 72 2.33 -7.13 -3.81
CA HIS A 72 3.40 -6.23 -4.22
C HIS A 72 3.64 -5.15 -3.17
N SER A 73 4.91 -4.87 -2.91
CA SER A 73 5.32 -3.77 -2.02
C SER A 73 5.05 -2.41 -2.67
N ASP A 74 5.30 -2.27 -3.98
CA ASP A 74 4.85 -1.12 -4.74
C ASP A 74 3.39 -1.35 -5.20
N PRO A 75 2.43 -0.50 -4.80
CA PRO A 75 1.05 -0.61 -5.28
C PRO A 75 0.93 -0.45 -6.80
N PHE A 76 1.90 0.18 -7.47
CA PHE A 76 1.84 0.34 -8.92
C PHE A 76 2.28 -0.93 -9.68
N ASP A 77 2.78 -1.95 -9.00
CA ASP A 77 2.97 -3.27 -9.59
C ASP A 77 1.70 -4.14 -9.51
N ASP A 78 0.73 -3.76 -8.68
CA ASP A 78 -0.57 -4.41 -8.65
C ASP A 78 -1.35 -4.10 -9.94
N ARG A 79 -2.38 -4.90 -10.23
CA ARG A 79 -3.31 -4.57 -11.31
C ARG A 79 -4.17 -3.38 -10.86
N HIS A 80 -4.00 -2.22 -11.48
CA HIS A 80 -4.67 -0.99 -11.04
C HIS A 80 -5.00 -0.05 -12.21
N THR A 81 -5.86 0.92 -11.94
CA THR A 81 -6.05 2.14 -12.75
C THR A 81 -5.67 3.34 -11.88
N LYS A 82 -5.09 4.37 -12.50
CA LYS A 82 -4.74 5.61 -11.80
C LYS A 82 -4.96 6.83 -12.68
N HIS A 83 -5.25 7.96 -12.04
CA HIS A 83 -5.43 9.26 -12.67
C HIS A 83 -4.79 10.34 -11.79
N ASN A 84 -4.42 11.48 -12.37
CA ASN A 84 -3.77 12.59 -11.66
C ASN A 84 -4.29 13.97 -12.13
N ASP A 85 -5.39 13.96 -12.87
CA ASP A 85 -5.98 15.07 -13.62
C ASP A 85 -7.50 15.13 -13.41
N LEU A 86 -7.99 14.59 -12.30
CA LEU A 86 -9.41 14.62 -11.92
C LEU A 86 -9.77 15.92 -11.19
N PRO A 87 -11.07 16.27 -11.08
CA PRO A 87 -11.51 17.44 -10.32
C PRO A 87 -10.95 17.46 -8.90
N PHE A 88 -10.41 18.60 -8.47
CA PHE A 88 -9.74 18.67 -7.18
C PHE A 88 -10.72 18.44 -6.02
N TRP A 89 -10.41 17.49 -5.14
CA TRP A 89 -11.13 17.25 -3.89
C TRP A 89 -10.29 17.69 -2.69
N HIS A 90 -10.85 18.56 -1.84
CA HIS A 90 -10.20 19.06 -0.62
C HIS A 90 -10.23 18.01 0.52
N GLY A 91 -9.55 16.88 0.30
CA GLY A 91 -9.44 15.80 1.29
C GLY A 91 -8.98 14.49 0.67
N THR A 92 -9.24 13.40 1.39
CA THR A 92 -8.98 12.04 0.92
C THR A 92 -10.21 11.18 1.16
N ALA A 93 -10.70 10.50 0.12
CA ALA A 93 -11.74 9.49 0.22
C ALA A 93 -11.13 8.11 -0.04
N VAL A 94 -11.48 7.13 0.79
CA VAL A 94 -11.03 5.74 0.65
C VAL A 94 -12.28 4.86 0.62
N GLY A 95 -12.44 4.09 -0.48
CA GLY A 95 -13.52 3.13 -0.65
C GLY A 95 -12.97 1.71 -0.57
N ILE A 96 -13.50 0.90 0.33
CA ILE A 96 -13.05 -0.47 0.57
C ILE A 96 -14.29 -1.35 0.69
N ASP A 97 -14.27 -2.47 -0.01
CA ASP A 97 -15.16 -3.60 0.20
C ASP A 97 -14.35 -4.67 0.96
N ILE A 98 -14.92 -5.22 2.03
CA ILE A 98 -14.26 -6.24 2.86
C ILE A 98 -15.26 -7.35 3.16
N SER A 99 -15.00 -8.55 2.61
CA SER A 99 -15.59 -9.77 3.16
C SER A 99 -14.70 -10.35 4.27
N LEU A 100 -15.30 -10.63 5.44
CA LEU A 100 -14.62 -11.16 6.63
C LEU A 100 -15.07 -12.60 6.95
N ASP A 101 -15.26 -13.44 5.92
CA ASP A 101 -15.49 -14.86 6.17
C ASP A 101 -14.21 -15.48 6.75
N THR A 102 -14.24 -15.83 8.05
CA THR A 102 -13.12 -16.40 8.79
C THR A 102 -12.84 -17.83 8.32
N THR A 103 -12.10 -17.98 7.23
CA THR A 103 -11.61 -19.26 6.73
C THR A 103 -10.10 -19.40 6.98
N ARG A 104 -9.56 -20.62 6.84
CA ARG A 104 -8.10 -20.87 6.87
C ARG A 104 -7.32 -19.96 5.90
N GLU A 105 -7.93 -19.53 4.81
CA GLU A 105 -7.33 -18.64 3.82
C GLU A 105 -6.99 -17.26 4.41
N PHE A 106 -7.75 -16.78 5.40
CA PHE A 106 -7.49 -15.51 6.06
C PHE A 106 -6.19 -15.56 6.88
N SER A 107 -5.91 -16.64 7.60
CA SER A 107 -4.66 -16.78 8.36
C SER A 107 -3.44 -16.83 7.44
N THR A 108 -3.53 -17.56 6.32
CA THR A 108 -2.46 -17.60 5.29
C THR A 108 -2.26 -16.23 4.65
N LEU A 109 -3.34 -15.48 4.41
CA LEU A 109 -3.27 -14.12 3.92
C LEU A 109 -2.52 -13.20 4.89
N LEU A 110 -2.84 -13.25 6.19
CA LEU A 110 -2.17 -12.45 7.20
C LEU A 110 -0.67 -12.77 7.27
N GLU A 111 -0.29 -14.04 7.14
CA GLU A 111 1.12 -14.43 7.09
C GLU A 111 1.83 -13.87 5.85
N LEU A 112 1.19 -13.95 4.67
CA LEU A 112 1.72 -13.40 3.43
C LEU A 112 1.93 -11.88 3.55
N ILE A 113 0.94 -11.16 4.12
CA ILE A 113 1.02 -9.72 4.36
C ILE A 113 2.21 -9.40 5.29
N ARG A 114 2.37 -10.12 6.40
CA ARG A 114 3.48 -9.93 7.35
C ARG A 114 4.83 -10.15 6.67
N LYS A 115 4.95 -11.19 5.84
CA LYS A 115 6.18 -11.48 5.09
C LYS A 115 6.52 -10.37 4.09
N THR A 116 5.58 -9.96 3.25
CA THR A 116 5.80 -8.89 2.26
C THR A 116 6.17 -7.57 2.94
N TYR A 117 5.53 -7.25 4.06
CA TYR A 117 5.86 -6.07 4.86
C TYR A 117 7.30 -6.12 5.39
N ALA A 118 7.70 -7.23 6.02
CA ALA A 118 9.05 -7.41 6.56
C ALA A 118 10.14 -7.36 5.46
N GLU A 119 9.89 -8.01 4.33
CA GLU A 119 10.79 -7.99 3.17
C GLU A 119 10.96 -6.57 2.61
N ALA A 120 9.87 -5.83 2.43
CA ALA A 120 9.91 -4.47 1.91
C ALA A 120 10.71 -3.52 2.81
N ILE A 121 10.54 -3.62 4.14
CA ILE A 121 11.34 -2.84 5.10
C ILE A 121 12.82 -3.23 5.02
N ARG A 122 13.12 -4.52 4.94
CA ARG A 122 14.51 -5.00 4.86
C ARG A 122 15.22 -4.49 3.60
N GLU A 123 14.56 -4.57 2.45
CA GLU A 123 15.13 -4.08 1.19
C GLU A 123 15.34 -2.56 1.19
N ARG A 124 14.42 -1.80 1.80
CA ARG A 124 14.59 -0.35 1.96
C ARG A 124 15.79 0.00 2.85
N LYS A 125 15.92 -0.68 4.00
CA LYS A 125 17.10 -0.52 4.87
C LYS A 125 18.40 -0.79 4.10
N LYS A 126 18.48 -1.90 3.35
CA LYS A 126 19.65 -2.22 2.52
C LYS A 126 19.95 -1.14 1.49
N GLN A 127 18.93 -0.64 0.78
CA GLN A 127 19.11 0.44 -0.21
C GLN A 127 19.64 1.72 0.44
N ARG A 128 19.19 2.04 1.67
CA ARG A 128 19.71 3.19 2.42
C ARG A 128 21.19 3.03 2.77
N TYR A 129 21.60 1.85 3.24
CA TYR A 129 23.02 1.57 3.56
C TYR A 129 23.93 1.50 2.33
N ARG A 130 23.39 1.16 1.15
CA ARG A 130 24.14 1.10 -0.11
C ARG A 130 24.27 2.45 -0.83
N ARG A 131 23.62 3.52 -0.35
CA ARG A 131 23.79 4.85 -0.95
C ARG A 131 25.15 5.41 -0.54
N PRO A 132 26.02 5.79 -1.50
CA PRO A 132 27.24 6.51 -1.17
C PRO A 132 26.87 7.81 -0.44
N GLN A 133 27.45 8.00 0.75
CA GLN A 133 27.37 9.27 1.46
C GLN A 133 28.50 10.14 0.95
N PHE A 134 28.17 11.07 0.05
CA PHE A 134 29.08 12.14 -0.28
C PHE A 134 28.98 13.17 0.84
N ILE A 135 30.05 13.28 1.65
CA ILE A 135 30.27 14.34 2.65
C ILE A 135 30.92 15.51 1.94
#